data_AF-A0AAW9BXT8-F1
#
_entry.id   AF-A0AAW9BXT8-F1
#
_cell.length_a   1.000
_cell.length_b   1.000
_cell.length_c   1.000
_cell.angle_alpha   90.00
_cell.angle_beta   90.00
_cell.angle_gamma   90.00
#
_symmetry.space_group_name_H-M   'P 1'
#
loop_
_entity.id
_entity.type
_entity.pdbx_description
1 polymer ?
#
loop_
_entity_poly.entity_id
_entity_poly.type
_entity_poly.pdbx_seq_one_letter_code
_entity_poly.pdbx_strand_id
1 'polypeptide(L)'
;YYSRWMKGLYCQPAQSQFRHHPQDYLDAMTSAIQEVLATVPQTLADSVVGIGVDTTGSTPAPIDENGTVLALLPEFEHNPNAMFVLWKDHTSVAKADRINELAHSGKFTNYTRYVGGVYSSEWFWAKAAWVSEQDEQVAKRAFSWVELCDWIPAILADTQHPQKLRRGICAAGHKAMWHESW
;
A
#
# COMPACT_ATOMS: atom_id res chain seq x y z
N TYR A 1 2.87 6.64 17.61
CA TYR A 1 3.65 5.40 17.35
C TYR A 1 2.71 4.32 16.82
N TYR A 2 3.22 3.28 16.13
CA TYR A 2 2.41 2.19 15.57
C TYR A 2 2.24 1.05 16.58
N SER A 3 1.06 0.94 17.19
CA SER A 3 0.83 0.12 18.39
C SER A 3 0.99 -1.39 18.17
N ARG A 4 0.49 -1.92 17.04
CA ARG A 4 0.55 -3.35 16.70
C ARG A 4 1.94 -3.70 16.18
N TRP A 5 2.55 -2.82 15.40
CA TRP A 5 3.93 -2.96 14.93
C TRP A 5 4.92 -3.09 16.10
N MET A 6 4.81 -2.23 17.11
CA MET A 6 5.70 -2.27 18.29
C MET A 6 5.60 -3.57 19.10
N LYS A 7 4.49 -4.30 18.97
CA LYS A 7 4.29 -5.62 19.56
C LYS A 7 4.81 -6.76 18.67
N GLY A 8 5.39 -6.44 17.51
CA GLY A 8 5.88 -7.42 16.53
C GLY A 8 4.77 -8.16 15.78
N LEU A 9 3.52 -7.68 15.83
CA LEU A 9 2.39 -8.37 15.21
C LEU A 9 2.53 -8.41 13.68
N TYR A 10 2.04 -9.49 13.09
CA TYR A 10 1.96 -9.72 11.63
C TYR A 10 3.30 -9.76 10.89
N CYS A 11 4.41 -9.79 11.63
CA CYS A 11 5.77 -9.90 11.10
C CYS A 11 6.34 -11.30 11.34
N GLN A 12 6.99 -11.86 10.32
CA GLN A 12 7.73 -13.12 10.42
C GLN A 12 9.11 -12.92 9.76
N PRO A 13 10.11 -12.39 10.49
CA PRO A 13 11.41 -12.03 9.91
C PRO A 13 12.12 -13.20 9.22
N ALA A 14 12.00 -14.42 9.74
CA ALA A 14 12.58 -15.62 9.15
C ALA A 14 12.03 -15.94 7.75
N GLN A 15 10.84 -15.44 7.41
CA GLN A 15 10.19 -15.59 6.10
C GLN A 15 10.23 -14.29 5.29
N SER A 16 10.93 -13.26 5.78
CA SER A 16 10.91 -11.91 5.20
C SER A 16 9.51 -11.30 5.05
N GLN A 17 8.57 -11.68 5.93
CA GLN A 17 7.21 -11.14 5.97
C GLN A 17 7.14 -9.96 6.94
N PHE A 18 6.67 -8.81 6.46
CA PHE A 18 6.48 -7.58 7.22
C PHE A 18 5.18 -6.90 6.78
N ARG A 19 4.12 -7.09 7.56
CA ARG A 19 2.80 -6.51 7.30
C ARG A 19 2.50 -5.42 8.31
N HIS A 20 1.73 -4.42 7.88
CA HIS A 20 1.36 -3.31 8.74
C HIS A 20 -0.14 -3.06 8.73
N HIS A 21 -0.74 -3.05 9.92
CA HIS A 21 -2.17 -2.91 10.06
C HIS A 21 -2.62 -1.48 9.70
N PRO A 22 -3.65 -1.29 8.85
CA PRO A 22 -4.11 0.04 8.41
C PRO A 22 -4.48 0.97 9.58
N GLN A 23 -5.13 0.44 10.62
CA GLN A 23 -5.51 1.22 11.81
C GLN A 23 -4.30 1.87 12.51
N ASP A 24 -3.12 1.27 12.50
CA ASP A 24 -1.94 1.88 13.13
C ASP A 24 -1.55 3.19 12.42
N TYR A 25 -1.74 3.30 11.10
CA TYR A 25 -1.52 4.56 10.38
C TYR A 25 -2.56 5.62 10.75
N LEU A 26 -3.83 5.25 10.86
CA LEU A 26 -4.91 6.17 11.22
C LEU A 26 -4.74 6.70 12.64
N ASP A 27 -4.48 5.81 13.59
CA ASP A 27 -4.29 6.16 15.00
C ASP A 27 -3.05 7.06 15.17
N ALA A 28 -1.92 6.68 14.57
CA ALA A 28 -0.68 7.43 14.70
C ALA A 28 -0.74 8.81 14.03
N MET A 29 -1.34 8.90 12.84
CA MET A 29 -1.54 10.18 12.15
C MET A 29 -2.45 11.10 12.96
N THR A 30 -3.59 10.57 13.44
CA THR A 30 -4.56 11.34 14.23
C THR A 30 -3.91 11.88 15.51
N SER A 31 -3.24 11.01 16.27
CA SER A 31 -2.54 11.39 17.50
C SER A 31 -1.49 12.47 17.23
N ALA A 32 -0.61 12.27 16.24
CA ALA A 32 0.47 13.21 15.95
C ALA A 32 -0.06 14.60 15.54
N ILE A 33 -1.10 14.65 14.71
CA ILE A 33 -1.70 15.92 14.28
C ILE A 33 -2.38 16.62 15.47
N GLN A 34 -3.19 15.89 16.24
CA GLN A 34 -3.88 16.46 17.41
C GLN A 34 -2.90 16.97 18.47
N GLU A 35 -1.82 16.23 18.74
CA GLU A 35 -0.77 16.62 19.67
C GLU A 35 -0.09 17.91 19.23
N VAL A 36 0.32 18.02 17.95
CA VAL A 36 0.95 19.25 17.45
C VAL A 36 0.00 20.44 17.50
N LEU A 37 -1.26 20.26 17.10
CA LEU A 37 -2.26 21.34 17.13
C LEU A 37 -2.56 21.81 18.55
N ALA A 38 -2.49 20.93 19.56
CA ALA A 38 -2.66 21.30 20.96
C ALA A 38 -1.49 22.15 21.52
N THR A 39 -0.33 22.18 20.85
CA THR A 39 0.83 22.99 21.27
C THR A 39 0.84 24.40 20.71
N VAL A 40 -0.07 24.73 19.79
CA VAL A 40 -0.11 26.03 19.11
C VAL A 40 -1.40 26.80 19.44
N PRO A 41 -1.40 28.14 19.34
CA PRO A 41 -2.61 28.93 19.46
C PRO A 41 -3.65 28.53 18.41
N GLN A 42 -4.94 28.61 18.77
CA GLN A 42 -6.05 28.30 17.86
C GLN A 42 -5.97 29.08 16.54
N THR A 43 -5.53 30.34 16.58
CA THR A 43 -5.35 31.18 15.39
C THR A 43 -4.34 30.62 14.39
N LEU A 44 -3.31 29.90 14.86
CA LEU A 44 -2.35 29.21 14.01
C LEU A 44 -2.94 27.90 13.47
N ALA A 45 -3.65 27.14 14.32
CA ALA A 45 -4.35 25.93 13.90
C ALA A 45 -5.38 26.22 12.77
N ASP A 46 -6.15 27.30 12.91
CA ASP A 46 -7.13 27.75 11.92
C ASP A 46 -6.49 28.24 10.62
N SER A 47 -5.19 28.56 10.62
CA SER A 47 -4.45 29.00 9.44
C SER A 47 -3.88 27.86 8.59
N VAL A 48 -4.06 26.60 9.01
CA VAL A 48 -3.61 25.43 8.26
C VAL A 48 -4.50 25.25 7.02
N VAL A 49 -3.93 25.44 5.83
CA VAL A 49 -4.66 25.37 4.55
C VAL A 49 -4.52 24.03 3.82
N GLY A 50 -3.70 23.10 4.32
CA GLY A 50 -3.49 21.82 3.67
C GLY A 50 -2.58 20.87 4.44
N ILE A 51 -2.59 19.61 4.00
CA ILE A 51 -1.79 18.52 4.55
C ILE A 51 -1.19 17.71 3.39
N GLY A 52 0.09 17.39 3.51
CA GLY A 52 0.80 16.48 2.61
C GLY A 52 1.24 15.24 3.37
N VAL A 53 1.35 14.11 2.68
CA VAL A 53 1.77 12.83 3.26
C VAL A 53 2.85 12.22 2.38
N ASP A 54 3.95 11.81 3.00
CA ASP A 54 4.93 10.91 2.42
C ASP A 54 4.90 9.58 3.17
N THR A 55 5.25 8.51 2.46
CA THR A 55 5.19 7.15 3.01
C THR A 55 6.36 6.34 2.50
N THR A 56 6.61 5.19 3.11
CA THR A 56 7.58 4.23 2.57
C THR A 56 7.16 3.77 1.18
N GLY A 57 8.12 3.75 0.24
CA GLY A 57 7.83 3.46 -1.16
C GLY A 57 7.39 2.02 -1.40
N SER A 58 6.28 1.86 -2.13
CA SER A 58 5.61 0.59 -2.39
C SER A 58 5.19 -0.18 -1.15
N THR A 59 4.14 0.32 -0.52
CA THR A 59 3.45 -0.29 0.60
C THR A 59 1.99 -0.48 0.18
N PRO A 60 1.65 -1.48 -0.64
CA PRO A 60 0.30 -1.68 -1.16
C PRO A 60 -0.57 -2.52 -0.22
N ALA A 61 -1.90 -2.34 -0.30
CA ALA A 61 -2.90 -3.16 0.36
C ALA A 61 -4.11 -3.46 -0.55
N PRO A 62 -4.81 -4.60 -0.35
CA PRO A 62 -6.06 -4.88 -1.05
C PRO A 62 -7.21 -4.04 -0.48
N ILE A 63 -8.08 -3.56 -1.36
CA ILE A 63 -9.29 -2.79 -1.03
C ILE A 63 -10.54 -3.44 -1.61
N ASP A 64 -11.67 -3.27 -0.94
CA ASP A 64 -12.98 -3.69 -1.44
C ASP A 64 -13.58 -2.72 -2.47
N GLU A 65 -14.79 -3.00 -2.96
CA GLU A 65 -15.47 -2.14 -3.95
C GLU A 65 -15.77 -0.73 -3.45
N ASN A 66 -15.77 -0.52 -2.12
CA ASN A 66 -15.99 0.77 -1.49
C ASN A 66 -14.68 1.52 -1.22
N GLY A 67 -13.52 0.89 -1.46
CA GLY A 67 -12.21 1.47 -1.17
C GLY A 67 -11.70 1.21 0.25
N THR A 68 -12.38 0.34 1.00
CA THR A 68 -11.99 -0.04 2.36
C THR A 68 -10.84 -1.04 2.28
N VAL A 69 -9.71 -0.75 2.93
CA VAL A 69 -8.63 -1.73 3.09
C VAL A 69 -9.17 -2.94 3.82
N LEU A 70 -8.96 -4.14 3.27
CA LEU A 70 -9.65 -5.33 3.75
C LEU A 70 -9.41 -5.60 5.24
N ALA A 71 -8.21 -5.36 5.77
CA ALA A 71 -7.93 -5.52 7.20
C ALA A 71 -8.68 -4.54 8.14
N LEU A 72 -9.48 -3.61 7.62
CA LEU A 72 -10.44 -2.82 8.42
C LEU A 72 -11.82 -3.48 8.51
N LEU A 73 -12.06 -4.56 7.78
CA LEU A 73 -13.28 -5.35 7.87
C LEU A 73 -13.12 -6.40 8.99
N PRO A 74 -14.16 -6.64 9.82
CA PRO A 74 -14.07 -7.57 10.95
C PRO A 74 -13.58 -8.97 10.59
N GLU A 75 -13.96 -9.49 9.42
CA GLU A 75 -13.58 -10.82 8.96
C GLU A 75 -12.09 -10.94 8.56
N PHE A 76 -11.39 -9.82 8.37
CA PHE A 76 -9.99 -9.76 7.94
C PHE A 76 -9.07 -9.03 8.94
N GLU A 77 -9.58 -8.56 10.08
CA GLU A 77 -8.85 -7.72 11.05
C GLU A 77 -7.48 -8.32 11.44
N HIS A 78 -7.42 -9.64 11.61
CA HIS A 78 -6.20 -10.35 12.01
C HIS A 78 -5.50 -11.07 10.86
N ASN A 79 -5.96 -10.89 9.61
CA ASN A 79 -5.38 -11.52 8.44
C ASN A 79 -4.21 -10.68 7.87
N PRO A 80 -2.95 -11.14 7.97
CA PRO A 80 -1.78 -10.40 7.46
C PRO A 80 -1.81 -10.17 5.94
N ASN A 81 -2.54 -10.97 5.16
CA ASN A 81 -2.67 -10.81 3.71
C ASN A 81 -3.68 -9.72 3.32
N ALA A 82 -4.54 -9.29 4.26
CA ALA A 82 -5.47 -8.19 4.06
C ALA A 82 -4.89 -6.81 4.43
N MET A 83 -3.63 -6.77 4.88
CA MET A 83 -2.93 -5.60 5.40
C MET A 83 -2.02 -4.94 4.36
N PHE A 84 -1.42 -3.81 4.74
CA PHE A 84 -0.34 -3.22 3.97
C PHE A 84 0.90 -4.11 3.96
N VAL A 85 1.44 -4.36 2.77
CA VAL A 85 2.67 -5.12 2.57
C VAL A 85 3.86 -4.16 2.49
N LEU A 86 4.68 -4.10 3.55
CA LEU A 86 5.74 -3.10 3.67
C LEU A 86 6.80 -3.22 2.58
N TRP A 87 7.49 -2.12 2.29
CA TRP A 87 8.58 -2.04 1.32
C TRP A 87 9.64 -3.16 1.49
N LYS A 88 10.03 -3.46 2.74
CA LYS A 88 11.01 -4.49 3.11
C LYS A 88 10.47 -5.92 3.14
N ASP A 89 9.22 -6.13 2.74
CA ASP A 89 8.63 -7.46 2.63
C ASP A 89 9.06 -8.11 1.32
N HIS A 90 9.73 -9.27 1.43
CA HIS A 90 10.28 -10.01 0.29
C HIS A 90 9.62 -11.38 0.11
N THR A 91 8.41 -11.58 0.65
CA THR A 91 7.65 -12.83 0.44
C THR A 91 7.34 -13.09 -1.04
N SER A 92 7.31 -12.04 -1.87
CA SER A 92 6.92 -12.09 -3.28
C SER A 92 8.08 -12.26 -4.27
N VAL A 93 9.29 -12.63 -3.83
CA VAL A 93 10.48 -12.76 -4.71
C VAL A 93 10.19 -13.62 -5.95
N ALA A 94 9.59 -14.80 -5.78
CA ALA A 94 9.24 -15.67 -6.89
C ALA A 94 8.27 -15.03 -7.91
N LYS A 95 7.45 -14.06 -7.49
CA LYS A 95 6.56 -13.31 -8.39
C LYS A 95 7.30 -12.25 -9.17
N ALA A 96 8.26 -11.57 -8.55
CA ALA A 96 9.12 -10.64 -9.27
C ALA A 96 9.95 -11.38 -10.34
N ASP A 97 10.53 -12.52 -10.00
CA ASP A 97 11.27 -13.36 -10.96
C ASP A 97 10.37 -13.74 -12.13
N ARG A 98 9.14 -14.20 -11.85
CA ARG A 98 8.18 -14.55 -12.88
C ARG A 98 7.77 -13.37 -13.77
N ILE A 99 7.57 -12.19 -13.20
CA ILE A 99 7.25 -10.96 -13.95
C ILE A 99 8.43 -10.62 -14.89
N ASN A 100 9.66 -10.70 -14.40
CA ASN A 100 10.85 -10.43 -15.20
C ASN A 100 11.03 -11.44 -16.34
N GLU A 101 10.83 -12.74 -16.09
CA GLU A 101 10.87 -13.77 -17.13
C GLU A 101 9.84 -13.48 -18.23
N LEU A 102 8.61 -13.15 -17.86
CA LEU A 102 7.54 -12.87 -18.80
C LEU A 102 7.82 -11.62 -19.63
N ALA A 103 8.31 -10.54 -18.99
CA ALA A 103 8.67 -9.31 -19.66
C ALA A 103 9.80 -9.49 -20.69
N HIS A 104 10.77 -10.39 -20.43
CA HIS A 104 11.89 -10.66 -21.32
C HIS A 104 11.67 -11.86 -22.26
N SER A 105 10.54 -12.54 -22.17
CA SER A 105 10.24 -13.73 -22.98
C SER A 105 10.01 -13.44 -24.48
N GLY A 106 9.83 -12.18 -24.85
CA GLY A 106 9.40 -11.77 -26.20
C GLY A 106 7.92 -12.06 -26.51
N LYS A 107 7.17 -12.66 -25.57
CA LYS A 107 5.74 -12.98 -25.76
C LYS A 107 4.79 -11.85 -25.32
N PHE A 108 5.23 -11.03 -24.37
CA PHE A 108 4.45 -9.95 -23.79
C PHE A 108 5.18 -8.62 -23.96
N THR A 109 4.45 -7.51 -23.90
CA THR A 109 5.06 -6.17 -23.89
C THR A 109 6.02 -6.05 -22.72
N ASN A 110 7.28 -5.70 -23.00
CA ASN A 110 8.26 -5.46 -21.95
C ASN A 110 8.00 -4.12 -21.28
N TYR A 111 7.32 -4.18 -20.15
CA TYR A 111 7.00 -3.03 -19.31
C TYR A 111 8.10 -2.69 -18.29
N THR A 112 9.08 -3.58 -18.05
CA THR A 112 10.20 -3.27 -17.16
C THR A 112 11.11 -2.18 -17.73
N ARG A 113 11.04 -1.92 -19.04
CA ARG A 113 11.77 -0.82 -19.71
C ARG A 113 11.52 0.56 -19.09
N TYR A 114 10.38 0.75 -18.43
CA TYR A 114 10.01 2.01 -17.78
C TYR A 114 10.50 2.13 -16.33
N VAL A 115 11.05 1.04 -15.77
CA VAL A 115 11.49 0.95 -14.38
C VAL A 115 12.94 0.45 -14.26
N GLY A 116 13.75 0.62 -15.31
CA GLY A 116 15.17 0.27 -15.31
C GLY A 116 15.50 -1.15 -15.75
N GLY A 117 14.55 -1.86 -16.38
CA GLY A 117 14.77 -3.17 -17.01
C GLY A 117 14.57 -4.38 -16.10
N VAL A 118 14.50 -4.19 -14.78
CA VAL A 118 14.25 -5.28 -13.81
C VAL A 118 13.18 -4.85 -12.81
N TYR A 119 12.17 -5.70 -12.64
CA TYR A 119 11.08 -5.51 -11.68
C TYR A 119 11.44 -6.08 -10.31
N SER A 120 11.19 -5.33 -9.23
CA SER A 120 11.53 -5.72 -7.86
C SER A 120 10.40 -6.45 -7.13
N SER A 121 10.75 -7.34 -6.19
CA SER A 121 9.80 -7.98 -5.25
C SER A 121 9.19 -7.00 -4.25
N GLU A 122 9.83 -5.86 -4.05
CA GLU A 122 9.29 -4.80 -3.20
C GLU A 122 8.09 -4.10 -3.84
N TRP A 123 7.79 -4.33 -5.12
CA TRP A 123 6.89 -3.48 -5.91
C TRP A 123 5.49 -4.07 -6.10
N PHE A 124 4.56 -3.17 -6.39
CA PHE A 124 3.11 -3.33 -6.35
C PHE A 124 2.59 -4.68 -6.85
N TRP A 125 2.84 -5.01 -8.12
CA TRP A 125 2.31 -6.21 -8.77
C TRP A 125 2.84 -7.54 -8.23
N ALA A 126 4.10 -7.60 -7.80
CA ALA A 126 4.65 -8.83 -7.22
C ALA A 126 3.95 -9.16 -5.90
N LYS A 127 3.74 -8.13 -5.06
CA LYS A 127 3.02 -8.25 -3.79
C LYS A 127 1.56 -8.62 -3.98
N ALA A 128 0.87 -7.92 -4.89
CA ALA A 128 -0.53 -8.19 -5.19
C ALA A 128 -0.74 -9.63 -5.73
N ALA A 129 0.11 -10.07 -6.65
CA ALA A 129 0.06 -11.43 -7.20
C ALA A 129 0.37 -12.48 -6.14
N TRP A 130 1.39 -12.26 -5.30
CA TRP A 130 1.75 -13.18 -4.22
C TRP A 130 0.59 -13.37 -3.26
N VAL A 131 0.05 -12.28 -2.71
CA VAL A 131 -1.07 -12.33 -1.76
C VAL A 131 -2.30 -13.02 -2.37
N SER A 132 -2.65 -12.67 -3.62
CA SER A 132 -3.83 -13.23 -4.28
C SER A 132 -3.73 -14.75 -4.51
N GLU A 133 -2.52 -15.30 -4.60
CA GLU A 133 -2.32 -16.75 -4.71
C GLU A 133 -2.21 -17.45 -3.36
N GLN A 134 -1.79 -16.76 -2.30
CA GLN A 134 -1.69 -17.36 -0.96
C GLN A 134 -3.03 -17.35 -0.21
N ASP A 135 -3.96 -16.49 -0.58
CA ASP A 135 -5.21 -16.30 0.16
C ASP A 135 -6.39 -16.07 -0.78
N GLU A 136 -7.14 -17.15 -1.03
CA GLU A 136 -8.31 -17.15 -1.91
C GLU A 136 -9.44 -16.22 -1.40
N GLN A 137 -9.59 -16.06 -0.08
CA GLN A 137 -10.63 -15.20 0.47
C GLN A 137 -10.31 -13.73 0.24
N VAL A 138 -9.05 -13.34 0.48
CA VAL A 138 -8.55 -11.99 0.15
C VAL A 138 -8.65 -11.74 -1.36
N ALA A 139 -8.24 -12.70 -2.20
CA ALA A 139 -8.30 -12.57 -3.65
C ALA A 139 -9.72 -12.36 -4.17
N LYS A 140 -10.71 -13.08 -3.61
CA LYS A 140 -12.13 -12.92 -3.98
C LYS A 140 -12.74 -11.62 -3.47
N ARG A 141 -12.34 -11.16 -2.28
CA ARG A 141 -12.88 -9.94 -1.66
C ARG A 141 -12.27 -8.68 -2.24
N ALA A 142 -10.99 -8.72 -2.63
CA ALA A 142 -10.28 -7.56 -3.17
C ALA A 142 -10.89 -7.15 -4.52
N PHE A 143 -11.40 -5.91 -4.58
CA PHE A 143 -11.84 -5.28 -5.82
C PHE A 143 -10.67 -4.60 -6.55
N SER A 144 -9.72 -4.06 -5.79
CA SER A 144 -8.55 -3.35 -6.29
C SER A 144 -7.43 -3.37 -5.25
N TRP A 145 -6.29 -2.77 -5.58
CA TRP A 145 -5.17 -2.52 -4.67
C TRP A 145 -4.83 -1.03 -4.62
N VAL A 146 -4.32 -0.56 -3.50
CA VAL A 146 -3.95 0.85 -3.26
C VAL A 146 -2.58 0.96 -2.61
N GLU A 147 -1.80 1.97 -2.98
CA GLU A 147 -0.56 2.32 -2.30
C GLU A 147 -0.85 3.15 -1.04
N LEU A 148 -0.05 2.99 0.02
CA LEU A 148 -0.22 3.75 1.25
C LEU A 148 -0.19 5.28 1.02
N CYS A 149 0.68 5.76 0.13
CA CYS A 149 0.77 7.17 -0.24
C CYS A 149 -0.46 7.70 -1.00
N ASP A 150 -1.27 6.82 -1.58
CA ASP A 150 -2.54 7.18 -2.22
C ASP A 150 -3.70 7.05 -1.21
N TRP A 151 -3.65 6.04 -0.34
CA TRP A 151 -4.71 5.73 0.60
C TRP A 151 -4.87 6.80 1.69
N ILE A 152 -3.78 7.29 2.30
CA ILE A 152 -3.90 8.28 3.38
C ILE A 152 -4.54 9.59 2.88
N PRO A 153 -4.09 10.19 1.75
CA PRO A 153 -4.78 11.35 1.19
C PRO A 153 -6.25 11.05 0.85
N ALA A 154 -6.55 9.87 0.33
CA ALA A 154 -7.92 9.48 0.02
C ALA A 154 -8.81 9.36 1.26
N ILE A 155 -8.26 8.92 2.40
CA ILE A 155 -8.94 8.91 3.70
C ILE A 155 -9.26 10.34 4.14
N LEU A 156 -8.28 11.25 4.06
CA LEU A 156 -8.44 12.64 4.48
C LEU A 156 -9.43 13.42 3.59
N ALA A 157 -9.55 13.04 2.31
CA ALA A 157 -10.39 13.70 1.33
C ALA A 157 -11.74 13.00 1.06
N ASP A 158 -12.03 11.88 1.73
CA ASP A 158 -13.23 11.05 1.50
C ASP A 158 -13.39 10.60 0.02
N THR A 159 -12.28 10.11 -0.56
CA THR A 159 -12.18 9.70 -1.97
C THR A 159 -11.63 8.28 -2.16
N GLN A 160 -11.73 7.43 -1.13
CA GLN A 160 -11.18 6.07 -1.11
C GLN A 160 -11.82 5.17 -2.17
N HIS A 161 -13.08 5.42 -2.54
CA HIS A 161 -13.81 4.64 -3.53
C HIS A 161 -12.97 4.49 -4.83
N PRO A 162 -12.80 3.28 -5.40
CA PRO A 162 -11.88 3.02 -6.50
C PRO A 162 -12.04 3.93 -7.73
N GLN A 163 -13.26 4.39 -7.99
CA GLN A 163 -13.58 5.31 -9.09
C GLN A 163 -13.22 6.79 -8.81
N LYS A 164 -13.05 7.18 -7.54
CA LYS A 164 -12.71 8.54 -7.10
C LYS A 164 -11.25 8.65 -6.67
N LEU A 165 -10.65 7.53 -6.26
CA LEU A 165 -9.28 7.42 -5.78
C LEU A 165 -8.29 8.02 -6.78
N ARG A 166 -7.53 9.01 -6.33
CA ARG A 166 -6.42 9.58 -7.09
C ARG A 166 -5.16 8.78 -6.79
N ARG A 167 -4.45 8.38 -7.85
CA ARG A 167 -3.20 7.63 -7.75
C ARG A 167 -2.02 8.53 -8.08
N GLY A 168 -1.05 8.59 -7.17
CA GLY A 168 0.16 9.38 -7.33
C GLY A 168 1.04 8.82 -8.43
N ILE A 169 1.46 9.70 -9.35
CA ILE A 169 2.31 9.35 -10.50
C ILE A 169 3.63 8.71 -10.07
N CYS A 170 4.14 9.10 -8.90
CA CYS A 170 5.39 8.57 -8.35
C CYS A 170 5.31 7.06 -8.12
N ALA A 171 4.32 6.59 -7.35
CA ALA A 171 4.15 5.17 -7.06
C ALA A 171 3.63 4.41 -8.29
N ALA A 172 2.67 4.98 -9.03
CA ALA A 172 2.15 4.37 -10.24
C ALA A 172 3.26 4.06 -11.25
N GLY A 173 4.12 5.04 -11.55
CA GLY A 173 5.22 4.87 -12.50
C GLY A 173 6.30 3.92 -11.98
N HIS A 174 6.91 4.26 -10.84
CA HIS A 174 8.10 3.53 -10.37
C HIS A 174 7.79 2.13 -9.83
N LYS A 175 6.57 1.89 -9.33
CA LYS A 175 6.23 0.67 -8.57
C LYS A 175 5.12 -0.15 -9.21
N ALA A 176 4.24 0.46 -10.00
CA ALA A 176 3.18 -0.25 -10.72
C ALA A 176 3.41 -0.30 -12.25
N MET A 177 4.60 0.07 -12.73
CA MET A 177 4.99 0.10 -14.15
C MET A 177 4.09 0.98 -15.03
N TRP A 178 3.33 1.93 -14.47
CA TRP A 178 2.48 2.79 -15.29
C TRP A 178 3.33 3.71 -16.19
N HIS A 179 2.87 3.92 -17.43
CA HIS A 179 3.42 4.91 -18.35
C HIS A 179 2.29 5.48 -19.22
N GLU A 180 2.36 6.77 -19.57
CA GLU A 180 1.30 7.48 -20.33
C GLU A 180 1.03 6.91 -21.72
N SER A 181 1.99 6.18 -22.29
CA SER A 181 1.91 5.64 -23.64
C SER A 181 1.20 4.28 -23.73
N TRP A 182 0.65 3.78 -22.64
CA TRP A 182 -0.07 2.51 -22.59
C TRP A 182 -1.56 2.70 -22.75
#